data_AF-A0A516KIX7-F1
#
_entry.id   AF-A0A516KIX7-F1
#
_cell.length_a   1.000
_cell.length_b   1.000
_cell.length_c   1.000
_cell.angle_alpha   90.00
_cell.angle_beta   90.00
_cell.angle_gamma   90.00
#
_symmetry.space_group_name_H-M   'P 1'
#
loop_
_entity.id
_entity.type
_entity.pdbx_description
1 polymer ?
#
loop_
_entity_poly.entity_id
_entity_poly.type
_entity_poly.pdbx_seq_one_letter_code
_entity_poly.pdbx_strand_id
1 'polypeptide(L)' 'MVKLVIGYFIFQTVLFLVLFIISNRTDKRSRSKYVHISEVPEGFVKTSESFMDMKKKIPVYVYYNHETGKRVYVIE' A
#
# COMPACT_ATOMS: atom_id res chain seq x y z
N MET A 1 38.72 18.13 13.98
CA MET A 1 38.10 18.08 12.65
C MET A 1 37.60 16.69 12.27
N VAL A 2 38.49 15.68 12.14
CA VAL A 2 38.13 14.34 11.67
C VAL A 2 37.02 13.66 12.50
N LYS A 3 37.04 13.81 13.84
CA LYS A 3 35.97 13.28 14.73
C LYS A 3 34.58 13.86 14.45
N LEU A 4 34.49 15.15 14.08
CA LEU A 4 33.22 15.79 13.74
C LEU A 4 32.72 15.33 12.36
N VAL A 5 33.64 15.15 11.41
CA VAL A 5 33.33 14.62 10.07
C VAL A 5 32.82 13.19 10.17
N ILE A 6 33.49 12.34 10.96
CA ILE A 6 33.04 10.95 11.20
C ILE A 6 31.68 10.94 11.89
N GLY A 7 31.48 11.76 12.91
CA GLY A 7 30.19 11.87 13.62
C GLY A 7 29.04 12.29 12.70
N TYR A 8 29.30 13.25 11.80
CA TYR A 8 28.33 13.71 10.81
C TYR A 8 27.89 12.58 9.86
N PHE A 9 28.84 11.82 9.31
CA PHE A 9 28.51 10.70 8.43
C PHE A 9 27.77 9.57 9.16
N ILE A 10 28.18 9.23 10.39
CA ILE A 10 27.47 8.23 11.20
C ILE A 10 26.02 8.66 11.44
N PHE A 11 25.80 9.91 11.85
CA PHE A 11 24.45 10.45 12.04
C PHE A 11 23.64 10.39 10.75
N GLN A 12 24.23 10.75 9.62
CA GLN A 12 23.54 10.76 8.33
C GLN A 12 23.17 9.35 7.86
N THR A 13 24.04 8.36 8.07
CA THR A 13 23.73 6.94 7.80
C THR A 13 22.61 6.43 8.70
N VAL A 14 22.64 6.75 10.00
CA VAL A 14 21.58 6.35 10.94
C VAL A 14 20.25 6.98 10.54
N LEU A 15 20.24 8.29 10.23
CA LEU A 15 19.04 8.99 9.77
C LEU A 15 18.48 8.36 8.48
N PHE A 16 19.34 8.03 7.52
CA PHE A 16 18.93 7.35 6.30
C PHE A 16 18.29 5.99 6.59
N LEU A 17 18.88 5.17 7.45
CA LEU A 17 18.34 3.86 7.83
C LEU A 17 16.96 3.99 8.50
N VAL A 18 16.78 4.98 9.38
CA VAL A 18 15.49 5.24 10.02
C VAL A 18 14.42 5.58 8.99
N LEU A 19 14.71 6.51 8.07
CA LEU A 19 13.79 6.89 7.00
C LEU A 19 13.50 5.71 6.05
N PHE A 20 14.51 4.90 5.73
CA PHE A 20 14.38 3.74 4.86
C PHE A 20 13.45 2.69 5.48
N ILE A 21 13.57 2.41 6.78
CA ILE A 21 12.68 1.48 7.49
C ILE A 21 11.23 1.99 7.52
N ILE A 22 11.03 3.28 7.81
CA ILE A 22 9.69 3.90 7.86
C ILE A 22 9.03 3.87 6.46
N SER A 23 9.80 4.20 5.43
CA SER A 23 9.34 4.18 4.04
C SER A 23 8.92 2.77 3.62
N ASN A 24 9.74 1.76 3.89
CA ASN A 24 9.45 0.37 3.54
C ASN A 24 8.18 -0.17 4.26
N ARG A 25 7.93 0.23 5.51
CA ARG A 25 6.71 -0.15 6.23
C ARG A 25 5.47 0.51 5.65
N THR A 26 5.55 1.78 5.27
CA THR A 26 4.44 2.53 4.67
C THR A 26 4.07 1.96 3.30
N ASP A 27 5.06 1.64 2.48
CA ASP A 27 4.86 1.16 1.12
C ASP A 27 4.27 -0.27 1.08
N LYS A 28 4.60 -1.13 2.05
CA LYS A 28 3.99 -2.46 2.17
C LYS A 28 2.48 -2.41 2.46
N ARG A 29 1.99 -1.39 3.16
CA ARG A 29 0.55 -1.22 3.46
C ARG A 29 -0.27 -0.94 2.18
N SER A 30 0.37 -0.39 1.14
CA SER A 30 -0.26 -0.15 -0.16
C SER A 30 -0.36 -1.41 -1.04
N ARG A 31 0.45 -2.45 -0.78
CA ARG A 31 0.54 -3.65 -1.63
C ARG A 31 -0.57 -4.69 -1.39
N SER A 32 -1.29 -4.60 -0.29
CA SER A 32 -2.47 -5.44 0.03
C SER A 32 -3.77 -4.90 -0.59
N LYS A 33 -3.69 -4.36 -1.81
CA LYS A 33 -4.80 -3.55 -2.34
C LYS A 33 -5.91 -4.38 -2.97
N TYR A 34 -5.60 -5.57 -3.48
CA TYR A 34 -6.55 -6.38 -4.24
C TYR A 34 -6.91 -7.66 -3.49
N VAL A 35 -8.20 -7.84 -3.28
CA VAL A 35 -8.80 -9.06 -2.73
C VAL A 35 -9.28 -9.91 -3.90
N HIS A 36 -9.19 -11.23 -3.80
CA HIS A 36 -9.81 -12.09 -4.83
C HIS A 36 -11.33 -12.08 -4.68
N ILE A 37 -12.07 -12.29 -5.77
CA ILE A 37 -13.55 -12.39 -5.70
C ILE A 37 -14.02 -13.39 -4.64
N SER A 38 -13.32 -14.52 -4.50
CA SER A 38 -13.64 -15.57 -3.52
C SER A 38 -13.48 -15.13 -2.06
N GLU A 39 -12.82 -14.00 -1.79
CA GLU A 39 -12.51 -13.48 -0.46
C GLU A 39 -13.28 -12.19 -0.13
N VAL A 40 -14.23 -11.79 -0.99
CA VAL A 40 -15.06 -10.60 -0.75
C VAL A 40 -15.97 -10.84 0.46
N PRO A 41 -15.87 -10.02 1.53
CA PRO A 41 -16.73 -10.18 2.69
C PRO A 41 -18.20 -9.91 2.36
N GLU A 42 -19.10 -10.48 3.15
CA GLU A 42 -20.54 -10.22 3.04
C GLU A 42 -20.87 -8.73 3.22
N GLY A 43 -21.92 -8.26 2.54
CA GLY A 43 -22.38 -6.87 2.59
C GLY A 43 -21.63 -5.90 1.67
N PHE A 44 -20.65 -6.38 0.89
CA PHE A 44 -20.01 -5.60 -0.17
C PHE A 44 -20.76 -5.74 -1.50
N VAL A 45 -21.13 -4.62 -2.10
CA VAL A 45 -21.85 -4.55 -3.38
C VAL A 45 -20.92 -4.06 -4.48
N LYS A 46 -20.94 -4.73 -5.64
CA LYS A 46 -20.16 -4.33 -6.83
C LYS A 46 -20.65 -2.96 -7.31
N THR A 47 -19.74 -2.02 -7.47
CA THR A 47 -20.04 -0.71 -8.03
C THR A 47 -19.80 -0.68 -9.54
N SER A 48 -20.24 0.39 -10.21
CA SER A 48 -19.94 0.62 -11.62
C SER A 48 -18.48 1.04 -11.87
N GLU A 49 -17.70 1.30 -10.82
CA GLU A 49 -16.31 1.69 -10.94
C GLU A 49 -15.41 0.47 -11.20
N SER A 50 -14.68 0.50 -12.31
CA SER A 50 -13.62 -0.45 -12.63
C SER A 50 -12.46 0.27 -13.30
N PHE A 51 -11.26 -0.28 -13.14
CA PHE A 51 -10.05 0.22 -13.80
C PHE A 51 -9.10 -0.94 -14.11
N MET A 52 -8.17 -0.73 -15.03
CA MET A 52 -7.16 -1.72 -15.38
C MET A 52 -5.88 -1.45 -14.58
N ASP A 53 -5.41 -2.43 -13.83
CA ASP A 53 -4.08 -2.34 -13.21
C ASP A 53 -3.03 -2.44 -14.32
N MET A 54 -2.37 -1.33 -14.67
CA MET A 54 -1.35 -1.30 -15.73
C MET A 54 -0.13 -2.19 -15.43
N LYS A 55 0.14 -2.49 -14.16
CA LYS A 55 1.27 -3.34 -13.75
C LYS A 55 0.97 -4.81 -13.97
N LYS A 56 -0.25 -5.24 -13.68
CA LYS A 56 -0.68 -6.64 -13.81
C LYS A 56 -1.46 -6.94 -15.09
N LYS A 57 -1.93 -5.90 -15.80
CA LYS A 57 -2.88 -5.97 -16.91
C LYS A 57 -4.17 -6.72 -16.57
N ILE A 58 -4.62 -6.63 -15.32
CA ILE A 58 -5.84 -7.31 -14.81
C ILE A 58 -6.90 -6.24 -14.51
N PRO A 59 -8.18 -6.47 -14.85
CA PRO A 59 -9.27 -5.59 -14.43
C PRO A 59 -9.46 -5.64 -12.92
N VAL A 60 -9.63 -4.46 -12.33
CA VAL A 60 -9.92 -4.28 -10.91
C VAL A 60 -11.31 -3.69 -10.79
N TYR A 61 -12.17 -4.34 -10.02
CA TYR A 61 -13.53 -3.88 -9.71
C TYR A 61 -13.59 -3.31 -8.30
N VAL A 62 -14.35 -2.24 -8.11
CA VAL A 62 -14.54 -1.64 -6.79
C VAL A 62 -15.83 -2.15 -6.17
N TYR A 63 -15.72 -2.68 -4.95
CA TYR A 63 -16.85 -3.10 -4.13
C TYR A 63 -17.00 -2.15 -2.95
N TYR A 64 -18.24 -1.82 -2.59
CA TYR A 64 -18.56 -0.90 -1.51
C TYR A 64 -19.53 -1.52 -0.53
N ASN A 65 -19.24 -1.38 0.76
CA ASN A 65 -20.15 -1.79 1.83
C ASN A 65 -20.87 -0.54 2.38
N HIS A 66 -22.19 -0.48 2.18
CA HIS A 66 -23.02 0.67 2.56
C HIS A 66 -23.16 0.84 4.08
N GLU A 67 -23.07 -0.24 4.86
CA GLU A 67 -23.21 -0.20 6.32
C GLU A 67 -21.97 0.36 7.01
N THR A 68 -20.78 0.01 6.49
CA THR A 68 -19.49 0.39 7.08
C THR A 68 -18.79 1.55 6.37
N GLY A 69 -19.25 1.92 5.17
CA GLY A 69 -18.63 2.92 4.31
C GLY A 69 -17.28 2.50 3.72
N LYS A 70 -16.90 1.22 3.84
CA LYS A 70 -15.60 0.71 3.37
C LYS A 70 -15.62 0.34 1.89
N ARG A 71 -14.45 0.46 1.25
CA ARG A 71 -14.20 0.06 -0.14
C ARG A 71 -13.17 -1.05 -0.20
N VAL A 72 -13.38 -2.01 -1.10
CA VAL A 72 -12.44 -3.08 -1.41
C VAL A 72 -12.23 -3.11 -2.91
N TYR A 73 -10.98 -3.28 -3.33
CA TYR A 73 -10.64 -3.48 -4.74
C TYR A 73 -10.47 -4.96 -4.98
N VAL A 74 -11.16 -5.47 -6.00
CA VAL A 74 -11.30 -6.90 -6.23
C VAL A 74 -10.80 -7.24 -7.62
N ILE A 75 -10.00 -8.29 -7.71
CA ILE A 75 -9.55 -8.87 -8.98
C ILE A 75 -10.31 -10.17 -9.25
N GLU A 76 -10.69 -10.37 -10.52
CA GLU A 76 -11.15 -11.66 -11.06
C GLU A 76 -10.01 -12.66 -11.13
#